data_AF-A0A428XQY1-F1
#
_entry.id   AF-A0A428XQY1-F1
#
_cell.length_a   1.000
_cell.length_b   1.000
_cell.length_c   1.000
_cell.angle_alpha   90.00
_cell.angle_beta   90.00
_cell.angle_gamma   90.00
#
_symmetry.space_group_name_H-M   'P 1'
#
loop_
_entity.id
_entity.type
_entity.pdbx_description
1 polymer ?
#
loop_
_entity_poly.entity_id
_entity_poly.type
_entity_poly.pdbx_seq_one_letter_code
_entity_poly.pdbx_strand_id
1 'polypeptide(L)'
;MTEDDDSLAGLLTAISASPDLVQQALRYYLSERLDDLPPEDMRERMVAAAEDGPALERELAALERSSSELEDIALACLSAAWAEEGERDAIRHALDAATKSLPVVETAVLAIFGAYGLFVIAKEGGRRGTTRAQRDAGGSFADMPEEESDSPWQRRIGALFRRSST
;
A
#
# COMPACT_ATOMS: atom_id res chain seq x y z
N MET A 1 -17.15 -21.92 4.61
CA MET A 1 -16.62 -20.56 4.58
C MET A 1 -16.68 -20.04 6.00
N THR A 2 -15.56 -20.14 6.69
CA THR A 2 -15.33 -19.41 7.93
C THR A 2 -15.16 -17.93 7.59
N GLU A 3 -15.48 -17.02 8.51
CA GLU A 3 -15.32 -15.57 8.33
C GLU A 3 -13.90 -15.16 7.88
N ASP A 4 -12.88 -16.00 8.16
CA ASP A 4 -11.50 -15.83 7.70
C ASP A 4 -11.31 -15.87 6.18
N ASP A 5 -12.16 -16.55 5.40
CA ASP A 5 -11.99 -16.65 3.93
C ASP A 5 -12.35 -15.35 3.19
N ASP A 6 -13.04 -14.41 3.85
CA ASP A 6 -13.53 -13.16 3.23
C ASP A 6 -12.71 -11.92 3.65
N SER A 7 -11.63 -12.11 4.41
CA SER A 7 -10.70 -11.05 4.80
C SER A 7 -9.46 -11.01 3.90
N LEU A 8 -8.82 -9.83 3.83
CA LEU A 8 -7.56 -9.68 3.11
C LEU A 8 -6.46 -10.56 3.73
N ALA A 9 -6.41 -10.65 5.06
CA ALA A 9 -5.43 -11.48 5.76
C ALA A 9 -5.61 -12.97 5.44
N GLY A 10 -6.85 -13.45 5.38
CA GLY A 10 -7.15 -14.82 4.96
C GLY A 10 -6.70 -15.10 3.53
N LEU A 11 -6.99 -14.18 2.60
CA LEU A 11 -6.57 -14.29 1.20
C LEU A 11 -5.04 -14.33 1.07
N LEU A 12 -4.33 -13.42 1.74
CA LEU A 12 -2.87 -13.36 1.72
C LEU A 12 -2.23 -14.61 2.33
N THR A 13 -2.83 -15.17 3.39
CA THR A 13 -2.38 -16.43 4.00
C THR A 13 -2.62 -17.61 3.07
N ALA A 14 -3.79 -17.70 2.43
CA ALA A 14 -4.15 -18.79 1.53
C ALA A 14 -3.19 -18.90 0.33
N ILE A 15 -2.71 -17.76 -0.19
CA ILE A 15 -1.74 -17.74 -1.29
C ILE A 15 -0.28 -17.78 -0.81
N SER A 16 -0.03 -17.88 0.50
CA SER A 16 1.31 -17.82 1.09
C SER A 16 2.11 -16.58 0.60
N ALA A 17 1.46 -15.42 0.62
CA ALA A 17 2.02 -14.20 0.05
C ALA A 17 3.38 -13.87 0.67
N SER A 18 4.40 -13.66 -0.17
CA SER A 18 5.71 -13.14 0.25
C SER A 18 5.70 -11.60 0.31
N PRO A 19 6.68 -10.96 0.98
CA PRO A 19 6.78 -9.49 0.99
C PRO A 19 6.80 -8.90 -0.42
N ASP A 20 7.58 -9.51 -1.32
CA ASP A 20 7.67 -9.08 -2.71
C ASP A 20 6.32 -9.19 -3.43
N LEU A 21 5.56 -10.27 -3.20
CA LEU A 21 4.24 -10.44 -3.79
C LEU A 21 3.28 -9.34 -3.35
N VAL A 22 3.28 -9.00 -2.06
CA VAL A 22 2.43 -7.93 -1.51
C VAL A 22 2.79 -6.57 -2.12
N GLN A 23 4.08 -6.28 -2.26
CA GLN A 23 4.55 -5.05 -2.91
C GLN A 23 4.16 -5.00 -4.39
N GLN A 24 4.24 -6.12 -5.11
CA GLN A 24 3.79 -6.19 -6.51
C GLN A 24 2.28 -6.08 -6.63
N ALA A 25 1.51 -6.66 -5.72
CA ALA A 25 0.06 -6.56 -5.72
C ALA A 25 -0.38 -5.10 -5.57
N LEU A 26 0.28 -4.32 -4.71
CA LEU A 26 0.03 -2.88 -4.62
C LEU A 26 0.29 -2.18 -5.97
N ARG A 27 1.42 -2.50 -6.62
CA ARG A 27 1.74 -1.95 -7.93
C ARG A 27 0.63 -2.26 -8.94
N TYR A 28 0.25 -3.52 -9.08
CA TYR A 28 -0.79 -3.94 -10.03
C TYR A 28 -2.12 -3.26 -9.75
N TYR A 29 -2.51 -3.20 -8.47
CA TYR A 29 -3.73 -2.54 -8.05
C TYR A 29 -3.74 -1.05 -8.44
N LEU A 30 -2.67 -0.31 -8.14
CA LEU A 30 -2.57 1.10 -8.48
C LEU A 30 -2.45 1.34 -9.98
N SER A 31 -1.73 0.49 -10.71
CA SER A 31 -1.66 0.52 -12.17
C SER A 31 -3.05 0.40 -12.79
N GLU A 32 -3.83 -0.60 -12.39
CA GLU A 32 -5.19 -0.79 -12.90
C GLU A 32 -6.12 0.37 -12.52
N ARG A 33 -6.08 0.81 -11.25
CA ARG A 33 -6.92 1.90 -10.75
C ARG A 33 -6.60 3.25 -11.39
N LEU A 34 -5.34 3.48 -11.78
CA LEU A 34 -4.86 4.77 -12.29
C LEU A 34 -4.62 4.78 -13.81
N ASP A 35 -5.14 3.78 -14.53
CA ASP A 35 -4.98 3.64 -15.99
C ASP A 35 -3.49 3.67 -16.41
N ASP A 36 -2.68 2.85 -15.74
CA ASP A 36 -1.24 2.71 -15.95
C ASP A 36 -0.44 4.01 -15.85
N LEU A 37 -0.84 4.92 -14.94
CA LEU A 37 -0.08 6.13 -14.64
C LEU A 37 1.40 5.81 -14.35
N PRO A 38 2.37 6.40 -15.09
CA PRO A 38 3.78 6.12 -14.88
C PRO A 38 4.30 6.55 -13.50
N PRO A 39 5.32 5.85 -12.93
CA PRO A 39 5.91 6.21 -11.65
C PRO A 39 6.46 7.65 -11.61
N GLU A 40 7.06 8.12 -12.69
CA GLU A 40 7.52 9.50 -12.81
C GLU A 40 6.37 10.51 -12.63
N ASP A 41 5.23 10.27 -13.26
CA ASP A 41 4.05 11.12 -13.15
C ASP A 41 3.42 11.03 -11.75
N MET A 42 3.42 9.85 -11.13
CA MET A 42 3.02 9.66 -9.74
C MET A 42 3.87 10.53 -8.80
N ARG A 43 5.21 10.50 -8.99
CA ARG A 43 6.16 11.30 -8.22
C ARG A 43 5.93 12.79 -8.44
N GLU A 44 5.78 13.24 -9.69
CA GLU A 44 5.50 14.65 -9.99
C GLU A 44 4.22 15.15 -9.30
N ARG A 45 3.15 14.36 -9.33
CA ARG A 45 1.89 14.68 -8.64
C ARG A 45 2.07 14.79 -7.13
N MET A 46 2.86 13.91 -6.52
CA MET A 46 3.16 14.00 -5.08
C MET A 46 4.00 15.24 -4.76
N VAL A 47 5.05 15.52 -5.52
CA VAL A 47 5.90 16.70 -5.32
C VAL A 47 5.10 17.99 -5.44
N ALA A 48 4.20 18.08 -6.43
CA ALA A 48 3.34 19.24 -6.61
C ALA A 48 2.32 19.44 -5.46
N ALA A 49 2.02 18.38 -4.71
CA ALA A 49 1.06 18.40 -3.61
C ALA A 49 1.68 18.43 -2.22
N ALA A 50 2.97 18.10 -2.07
CA ALA A 50 3.67 18.08 -0.81
C ALA A 50 3.92 19.51 -0.30
N GLU A 51 3.74 19.74 1.00
CA GLU A 51 4.11 21.02 1.63
C GLU A 51 5.65 21.21 1.65
N ASP A 52 6.40 20.10 1.78
CA ASP A 52 7.86 20.06 1.76
C ASP A 52 8.33 18.98 0.76
N GLY A 53 8.57 19.40 -0.49
CA GLY A 53 9.10 18.54 -1.54
C GLY A 53 10.45 17.88 -1.18
N PRO A 54 11.45 18.62 -0.67
CA PRO A 54 12.69 18.02 -0.16
C PRO A 54 12.49 16.97 0.93
N ALA A 55 11.50 17.11 1.81
CA ALA A 55 11.16 16.06 2.78
C ALA A 55 10.60 14.81 2.10
N LEU A 56 9.68 14.95 1.13
CA LEU A 56 9.16 13.83 0.36
C LEU A 56 10.28 13.02 -0.32
N GLU A 57 11.25 13.69 -0.94
CA GLU A 57 12.38 13.03 -1.59
C GLU A 57 13.26 12.24 -0.61
N ARG A 58 13.46 12.75 0.61
CA ARG A 58 14.19 12.02 1.66
C ARG A 58 13.44 10.78 2.11
N GLU A 59 12.11 10.90 2.29
CA GLU A 59 11.27 9.77 2.68
C GLU A 59 11.23 8.70 1.58
N LEU A 60 11.10 9.10 0.31
CA LEU A 60 11.19 8.18 -0.85
C LEU A 60 12.52 7.43 -0.83
N ALA A 61 13.65 8.15 -0.80
CA ALA A 61 14.98 7.53 -0.80
C ALA A 61 15.21 6.59 0.39
N ALA A 62 14.57 6.84 1.53
CA ALA A 62 14.65 5.95 2.69
C ALA A 62 13.79 4.69 2.51
N LEU A 63 12.59 4.81 1.92
CA LEU A 63 11.75 3.66 1.55
C LEU A 63 12.41 2.71 0.55
N GLU A 64 13.17 3.23 -0.42
CA GLU A 64 13.90 2.41 -1.40
C GLU A 64 14.86 1.40 -0.76
N ARG A 65 15.30 1.69 0.46
CA ARG A 65 16.28 0.89 1.21
C ARG A 65 15.62 -0.06 2.22
N SER A 66 14.29 -0.14 2.25
CA SER A 66 13.57 -0.77 3.35
C SER A 66 12.40 -1.62 2.87
N SER A 67 12.69 -2.86 2.48
CA SER A 67 11.68 -3.79 1.96
C SER A 67 10.57 -4.10 2.96
N SER A 68 10.90 -4.22 4.25
CA SER A 68 9.88 -4.43 5.29
C SER A 68 8.91 -3.24 5.40
N GLU A 69 9.41 -2.01 5.24
CA GLU A 69 8.57 -0.82 5.28
C GLU A 69 7.71 -0.69 4.02
N LEU A 70 8.22 -1.14 2.86
CA LEU A 70 7.43 -1.23 1.63
C LEU A 70 6.31 -2.26 1.75
N GLU A 71 6.57 -3.42 2.34
CA GLU A 71 5.53 -4.42 2.62
C GLU A 71 4.46 -3.83 3.54
N ASP A 72 4.86 -3.19 4.63
CA ASP A 72 3.90 -2.55 5.55
C ASP A 72 3.04 -1.52 4.81
N ILE A 73 3.64 -0.64 4.02
CA ILE A 73 2.90 0.37 3.25
C ILE A 73 1.94 -0.29 2.24
N ALA A 74 2.38 -1.35 1.57
CA ALA A 74 1.53 -2.09 0.65
C ALA A 74 0.33 -2.72 1.37
N LEU A 75 0.54 -3.36 2.52
CA LEU A 75 -0.54 -3.91 3.35
C LEU A 75 -1.51 -2.83 3.81
N ALA A 76 -1.00 -1.66 4.21
CA ALA A 76 -1.83 -0.52 4.57
C ALA A 76 -2.73 -0.07 3.42
N CYS A 77 -2.15 0.07 2.22
CA CYS A 77 -2.89 0.55 1.05
C CYS A 77 -3.93 -0.47 0.58
N LEU A 78 -3.53 -1.75 0.50
CA LEU A 78 -4.44 -2.83 0.11
C LEU A 78 -5.55 -3.03 1.14
N SER A 79 -5.27 -2.88 2.45
CA SER A 79 -6.31 -2.97 3.49
C SER A 79 -7.31 -1.82 3.40
N ALA A 80 -6.82 -0.59 3.17
CA ALA A 80 -7.69 0.57 2.99
C ALA A 80 -8.58 0.43 1.74
N ALA A 81 -8.04 -0.11 0.64
CA ALA A 81 -8.83 -0.42 -0.54
C ALA A 81 -9.81 -1.57 -0.28
N TRP A 82 -9.41 -2.64 0.40
CA TRP A 82 -10.27 -3.81 0.70
C TRP A 82 -11.50 -3.46 1.55
N ALA A 83 -11.39 -2.42 2.38
CA ALA A 83 -12.49 -1.90 3.17
C ALA A 83 -13.65 -1.36 2.30
N GLU A 84 -13.38 -0.96 1.05
CA GLU A 84 -14.40 -0.62 0.07
C GLU A 84 -14.83 -1.86 -0.71
N GLU A 85 -16.09 -2.30 -0.55
CA GLU A 85 -16.59 -3.54 -1.17
C GLU A 85 -16.39 -3.58 -2.69
N GLY A 86 -16.48 -2.43 -3.37
CA GLY A 86 -16.30 -2.32 -4.82
C GLY A 86 -14.85 -2.53 -5.29
N GLU A 87 -13.86 -2.48 -4.40
CA GLU A 87 -12.44 -2.61 -4.73
C GLU A 87 -11.90 -4.03 -4.50
N ARG A 88 -12.64 -4.89 -3.79
CA ARG A 88 -12.16 -6.23 -3.40
C ARG A 88 -11.80 -7.10 -4.59
N ASP A 89 -12.59 -7.05 -5.66
CA ASP A 89 -12.32 -7.84 -6.87
C ASP A 89 -11.07 -7.34 -7.62
N ALA A 90 -10.84 -6.02 -7.63
CA ALA A 90 -9.61 -5.45 -8.19
C ALA A 90 -8.38 -5.89 -7.39
N ILE A 91 -8.48 -5.97 -6.05
CA ILE A 91 -7.39 -6.48 -5.20
C ILE A 91 -7.14 -7.96 -5.44
N ARG A 92 -8.19 -8.78 -5.54
CA ARG A 92 -8.07 -10.21 -5.89
C ARG A 92 -7.35 -10.38 -7.23
N HIS A 93 -7.73 -9.58 -8.22
CA HIS A 93 -7.10 -9.60 -9.55
C HIS A 93 -5.62 -9.16 -9.47
N ALA A 94 -5.31 -8.10 -8.73
CA ALA A 94 -3.94 -7.63 -8.53
C ALA A 94 -3.05 -8.67 -7.83
N LEU A 95 -3.59 -9.39 -6.84
CA LEU A 95 -2.88 -10.50 -6.17
C LEU A 95 -2.64 -11.67 -7.11
N ASP A 96 -3.65 -12.08 -7.89
CA ASP A 96 -3.51 -13.12 -8.91
C ASP A 96 -2.48 -12.73 -9.98
N ALA A 97 -2.51 -11.49 -10.47
CA ALA A 97 -1.50 -10.96 -11.39
C ALA A 97 -0.09 -10.98 -10.78
N ALA A 98 0.05 -10.59 -9.51
CA ALA A 98 1.32 -10.62 -8.79
C ALA A 98 1.89 -12.04 -8.66
N THR A 99 1.06 -13.07 -8.46
CA THR A 99 1.52 -14.47 -8.39
C THR A 99 2.08 -15.00 -9.71
N LYS A 100 1.64 -14.44 -10.84
CA LYS A 100 2.01 -14.89 -12.19
C LYS A 100 3.25 -14.19 -12.74
N SER A 101 3.72 -13.15 -12.06
CA SER A 101 4.82 -12.31 -12.52
C SER A 101 6.12 -12.62 -11.78
N LEU A 102 7.24 -12.57 -12.50
CA LEU A 102 8.55 -12.62 -11.87
C LEU A 102 8.80 -11.27 -11.16
N PRO A 103 9.35 -11.28 -9.92
CA PRO A 103 9.71 -10.06 -9.22
C PRO A 103 10.93 -9.41 -9.90
N VAL A 104 10.68 -8.55 -10.87
CA VAL A 104 11.71 -7.85 -11.67
C VAL A 104 11.45 -6.35 -11.65
N VAL A 105 11.24 -5.79 -10.46
CA VAL A 105 10.93 -4.37 -10.32
C VAL A 105 11.92 -3.76 -9.36
N GLU A 106 12.49 -2.64 -9.77
CA GLU A 106 13.40 -1.86 -8.94
C GLU A 106 12.67 -1.36 -7.70
N THR A 107 13.32 -1.48 -6.54
CA THR A 107 12.75 -1.02 -5.26
C THR A 107 12.40 0.47 -5.28
N ALA A 108 13.09 1.27 -6.11
CA ALA A 108 12.76 2.67 -6.39
C ALA A 108 11.33 2.85 -6.92
N VAL A 109 10.92 2.02 -7.87
CA VAL A 109 9.57 2.07 -8.43
C VAL A 109 8.54 1.69 -7.37
N LEU A 110 8.80 0.62 -6.61
CA LEU A 110 7.89 0.19 -5.53
C LEU A 110 7.76 1.24 -4.42
N ALA A 111 8.83 1.97 -4.11
CA ALA A 111 8.78 3.09 -3.16
C ALA A 111 7.86 4.22 -3.65
N ILE A 112 7.90 4.54 -4.95
CA ILE A 112 6.98 5.51 -5.55
C ILE A 112 5.53 5.02 -5.44
N PHE A 113 5.24 3.77 -5.83
CA PHE A 113 3.89 3.20 -5.71
C PHE A 113 3.40 3.19 -4.26
N GLY A 114 4.24 2.79 -3.31
CA GLY A 114 3.92 2.79 -1.88
C GLY A 114 3.59 4.19 -1.37
N ALA A 115 4.47 5.17 -1.63
CA ALA A 115 4.23 6.55 -1.23
C ALA A 115 2.98 7.13 -1.92
N TYR A 116 2.74 6.79 -3.19
CA TYR A 116 1.58 7.25 -3.93
C TYR A 116 0.27 6.66 -3.38
N GLY A 117 0.26 5.39 -2.98
CA GLY A 117 -0.88 4.78 -2.30
C GLY A 117 -1.25 5.53 -1.02
N LEU A 118 -0.25 5.89 -0.20
CA LEU A 118 -0.48 6.72 0.99
C LEU A 118 -0.96 8.13 0.65
N PHE A 119 -0.43 8.74 -0.42
CA PHE A 119 -0.88 10.03 -0.92
C PHE A 119 -2.36 10.00 -1.32
N VAL A 120 -2.79 8.97 -2.08
CA VAL A 120 -4.20 8.77 -2.48
C VAL A 120 -5.09 8.64 -1.25
N ILE A 121 -4.72 7.79 -0.28
CA ILE A 121 -5.48 7.61 0.97
C ILE A 121 -5.61 8.94 1.72
N ALA A 122 -4.51 9.69 1.86
CA ALA A 122 -4.49 10.97 2.57
C ALA A 122 -5.34 12.05 1.88
N LYS A 123 -5.39 12.07 0.54
CA LYS A 123 -6.12 13.07 -0.26
C LYS A 123 -7.59 12.75 -0.43
N GLU A 124 -7.91 11.49 -0.72
CA GLU A 124 -9.28 11.07 -1.04
C GLU A 124 -10.07 10.72 0.22
N GLY A 125 -9.42 10.69 1.38
CA GLY A 125 -10.06 10.37 2.66
C GLY A 125 -10.61 8.95 2.64
N GLY A 126 -9.87 8.02 2.01
CA GLY A 126 -10.28 6.62 1.87
C GLY A 126 -10.78 6.06 3.19
N ARG A 127 -11.84 5.25 3.18
CA ARG A 127 -12.37 4.69 4.41
C ARG A 127 -11.29 3.87 5.09
N ARG A 128 -10.85 4.40 6.20
CA ARG A 128 -10.09 3.70 7.22
C ARG A 128 -10.93 2.50 7.68
N GLY A 129 -10.49 1.30 7.30
CA GLY A 129 -11.11 0.06 7.71
C GLY A 129 -10.92 -0.15 9.21
N THR A 130 -11.79 -0.90 9.86
CA THR A 130 -11.59 -1.22 11.29
C THR A 130 -10.38 -2.11 11.55
N THR A 131 -9.90 -2.81 10.50
CA THR A 131 -8.80 -3.76 10.56
C THR A 131 -7.83 -3.59 9.38
N ARG A 132 -6.58 -4.02 9.59
CA ARG A 132 -5.50 -4.07 8.62
C ARG A 132 -4.81 -5.43 8.67
N ALA A 133 -4.51 -6.00 7.51
CA ALA A 133 -3.70 -7.21 7.44
C ALA A 133 -2.25 -6.90 7.88
N GLN A 134 -1.72 -7.73 8.79
CA GLN A 134 -0.33 -7.65 9.24
C GLN A 134 0.29 -9.04 9.22
N ARG A 135 1.57 -9.12 8.82
CA ARG A 135 2.34 -10.37 8.88
C ARG A 135 2.83 -10.62 10.31
N ASP A 136 2.63 -11.82 10.81
CA ASP A 136 3.16 -12.28 12.09
C ASP A 136 4.60 -12.83 11.98
N ALA A 137 5.20 -13.16 13.13
CA ALA A 137 6.54 -13.74 13.18
C ALA A 137 6.63 -15.17 12.58
N GLY A 138 5.49 -15.84 12.39
CA GLY A 138 5.37 -17.14 11.74
C GLY A 138 5.20 -17.04 10.22
N GLY A 139 5.10 -15.83 9.67
CA GLY A 139 4.90 -15.57 8.25
C GLY A 139 3.44 -15.61 7.78
N SER A 140 2.49 -15.88 8.68
CA SER A 140 1.04 -15.82 8.39
C SER A 140 0.52 -14.39 8.52
N PHE A 141 -0.69 -14.13 8.02
CA PHE A 141 -1.33 -12.82 8.17
C PHE A 141 -2.49 -12.87 9.16
N ALA A 142 -2.65 -11.80 9.92
CA ALA A 142 -3.77 -11.58 10.81
C ALA A 142 -4.38 -10.19 10.58
N ASP A 143 -5.69 -10.08 10.80
CA ASP A 143 -6.36 -8.79 10.88
C ASP A 143 -6.08 -8.12 12.23
N MET A 144 -5.48 -6.93 12.19
CA MET A 144 -5.12 -6.13 13.35
C MET A 144 -5.92 -4.82 13.38
N PRO A 145 -6.39 -4.34 14.54
CA PRO A 145 -7.06 -3.04 14.63
C PRO A 145 -6.19 -1.91 14.08
N GLU A 146 -6.77 -0.98 13.31
CA GLU A 146 -5.99 0.09 12.66
C GLU A 146 -5.25 0.99 13.66
N GLU A 147 -5.84 1.26 14.82
CA GLU A 147 -5.23 2.07 15.89
C GLU A 147 -3.92 1.47 16.44
N GLU A 148 -3.78 0.14 16.37
CA GLU A 148 -2.59 -0.59 16.82
C GLU A 148 -1.56 -0.78 15.70
N SER A 149 -1.94 -0.50 14.45
CA SER A 149 -1.17 -0.82 13.25
C SER A 149 -0.46 0.39 12.62
N ASP A 150 -0.75 1.61 13.06
CA ASP A 150 -0.31 2.86 12.40
C ASP A 150 1.23 2.95 12.26
N SER A 151 1.73 2.64 11.05
CA SER A 151 3.15 2.64 10.73
C SER A 151 3.73 4.05 10.88
N PRO A 152 4.96 4.21 11.41
CA PRO A 152 5.65 5.49 11.43
C PRO A 152 5.71 6.16 10.04
N TRP A 153 5.67 5.38 8.96
CA TRP A 153 5.68 5.89 7.58
C TRP A 153 4.35 6.45 7.13
N GLN A 154 3.24 5.81 7.47
CA GLN A 154 1.90 6.34 7.21
C GLN A 154 1.75 7.72 7.85
N ARG A 155 2.27 7.88 9.08
CA ARG A 155 2.29 9.18 9.77
C ARG A 155 3.19 10.19 9.09
N ARG A 156 4.43 9.82 8.74
CA ARG A 156 5.41 10.71 8.09
C ARG A 156 4.96 11.17 6.70
N ILE A 157 4.68 10.23 5.80
CA ILE A 157 4.26 10.53 4.43
C ILE A 157 2.87 11.17 4.42
N GLY A 158 1.91 10.64 5.21
CA GLY A 158 0.58 11.23 5.29
C GLY A 158 0.58 12.64 5.87
N ALA A 159 1.52 12.99 6.75
CA ALA A 159 1.66 14.37 7.25
C ALA A 159 2.09 15.36 6.16
N LEU A 160 2.85 14.93 5.15
CA LEU A 160 3.29 15.81 4.05
C LEU A 160 2.14 16.30 3.16
N PHE A 161 0.98 15.63 3.23
CA PHE A 161 -0.17 15.86 2.34
C PHE A 161 -1.43 16.34 3.07
N ARG A 162 -1.43 16.32 4.41
CA ARG A 162 -2.55 16.82 5.20
C ARG A 162 -2.55 18.34 5.16
N ARG A 163 -3.40 18.93 4.30
CA ARG A 163 -3.68 20.37 4.34
C ARG A 163 -4.11 20.75 5.75
N SER A 164 -3.39 21.70 6.35
CA SER A 164 -3.87 22.43 7.52
C SER A 164 -5.26 22.98 7.19
N SER A 165 -6.30 22.40 7.80
CA SER A 165 -7.65 22.93 7.69
C SER A 165 -7.64 24.30 8.37
N THR A 166 -7.53 25.35 7.56
CA THR A 166 -7.65 26.75 8.00
C THR A 166 -9.02 27.24 7.58
#